data_AF-A0A0D0DGM2-F1
#
_entry.id   AF-A0A0D0DGM2-F1
#
_cell.length_a   1.000
_cell.length_b   1.000
_cell.length_c   1.000
_cell.angle_alpha   90.00
_cell.angle_beta   90.00
_cell.angle_gamma   90.00
#
_symmetry.space_group_name_H-M   'P 1'
#
loop_
_entity.id
_entity.type
_entity.pdbx_description
1 polymer ?
#
loop_
_entity_poly.entity_id
_entity_poly.type
_entity_poly.pdbx_seq_one_letter_code
_entity_poly.pdbx_strand_id
1 'polypeptide(L)'
;MDGYIIKAIKKCSLYSTKDLPVPSDHRWSHGIIATLTLWCGVQPNIWSIPEEDFAAALQTIFNVVYPSVKYRVTTVRSVHVVALQCIAEWCSGFSSAALAILISFFADFGCDNDIPAVATHLLKNYGFLQDDPDDPSPDCLFQSVFLIKLLASTHLSDIIGFVEVPGWKTRELVFGKDAAGVIAIASTVLECGVQFITDGTISIEEVLAEMVKSPESKMKIKLPRVLNKATGRESTLPYQFLSTNWGGILQSIGRLLLRYIHLQHICSCPVHQDCKSSWW
;
A
#
# COMPACT_ATOMS: atom_id res chain seq x y z
N MET A 1 -2.51 -12.26 -41.70
CA MET A 1 -2.57 -10.78 -41.69
C MET A 1 -3.22 -10.38 -40.38
N ASP A 2 -2.41 -9.92 -39.44
CA ASP A 2 -2.83 -9.69 -38.06
C ASP A 2 -3.64 -8.39 -37.94
N GLY A 3 -4.96 -8.56 -37.79
CA GLY A 3 -5.93 -7.47 -37.66
C GLY A 3 -5.93 -6.79 -36.30
N TYR A 4 -4.77 -6.33 -35.83
CA TYR A 4 -4.70 -5.47 -34.63
C TYR A 4 -5.05 -4.03 -35.01
N ILE A 5 -6.04 -3.46 -34.33
CA ILE A 5 -6.39 -2.04 -34.48
C ILE A 5 -5.23 -1.20 -33.93
N ILE A 6 -4.46 -0.58 -34.84
CA ILE A 6 -3.47 0.45 -34.51
C ILE A 6 -4.21 1.79 -34.50
N LYS A 7 -4.63 2.23 -33.31
CA LYS A 7 -5.09 3.62 -33.10
C LYS A 7 -3.89 4.50 -32.78
N ALA A 8 -3.96 5.76 -33.18
CA ALA A 8 -2.96 6.78 -32.84
C ALA A 8 -2.69 6.81 -31.32
N ILE A 9 -1.40 6.86 -30.95
CA ILE A 9 -0.94 6.88 -29.56
C ILE A 9 -1.17 8.28 -29.00
N LYS A 10 -1.94 8.38 -27.90
CA LYS A 10 -2.15 9.64 -27.18
C LYS A 10 -1.08 9.79 -26.10
N LYS A 11 -0.85 11.01 -25.62
CA LYS A 11 -0.03 11.24 -24.41
C LYS A 11 -0.65 10.48 -23.22
N CYS A 12 0.16 9.81 -22.41
CA CYS A 12 -0.33 8.95 -21.31
C CYS A 12 -1.33 9.66 -20.39
N SER A 13 -1.09 10.94 -20.07
CA SER A 13 -1.98 11.75 -19.22
C SER A 13 -3.37 12.01 -19.79
N LEU A 14 -3.65 11.62 -21.04
CA LEU A 14 -4.94 11.82 -21.71
C LEU A 14 -5.76 10.53 -21.82
N TYR A 15 -5.21 9.39 -21.39
CA TYR A 15 -5.98 8.16 -21.36
C TYR A 15 -6.96 8.15 -20.20
N SER A 16 -8.18 7.69 -20.48
CA SER A 16 -9.24 7.50 -19.51
C SER A 16 -9.91 6.15 -19.71
N THR A 17 -10.83 5.79 -18.81
CA THR A 17 -11.65 4.57 -18.95
C THR A 17 -12.45 4.53 -20.26
N LYS A 18 -12.72 5.68 -20.90
CA LYS A 18 -13.39 5.78 -22.21
C LYS A 18 -12.52 5.32 -23.38
N ASP A 19 -11.20 5.25 -23.19
CA ASP A 19 -10.24 4.82 -24.22
C ASP A 19 -9.94 3.32 -24.15
N LEU A 20 -10.55 2.59 -23.21
CA LEU A 20 -10.40 1.14 -23.08
C LEU A 20 -11.00 0.42 -24.30
N PRO A 21 -10.42 -0.72 -24.71
CA PRO A 21 -10.98 -1.56 -25.78
C PRO A 21 -12.23 -2.33 -25.34
N VAL A 22 -12.60 -2.23 -24.07
CA VAL A 22 -13.71 -2.91 -23.41
C VAL A 22 -14.51 -1.90 -22.59
N PRO A 23 -15.80 -2.16 -22.30
CA PRO A 23 -16.56 -1.33 -21.37
C PRO A 23 -15.87 -1.27 -20.01
N SER A 24 -15.85 -0.07 -19.40
CA SER A 24 -15.42 0.13 -18.02
C SER A 24 -16.51 -0.35 -17.05
N ASP A 25 -16.86 -1.62 -17.11
CA ASP A 25 -17.90 -2.28 -16.32
C ASP A 25 -17.32 -2.93 -15.05
N HIS A 26 -18.15 -3.69 -14.33
CA HIS A 26 -17.71 -4.42 -13.13
C HIS A 26 -16.57 -5.41 -13.40
N ARG A 27 -16.44 -5.94 -14.63
CA ARG A 27 -15.34 -6.85 -14.99
C ARG A 27 -14.01 -6.11 -15.07
N TRP A 28 -14.04 -4.83 -15.47
CA TRP A 28 -12.85 -3.99 -15.41
C TRP A 28 -12.43 -3.74 -13.95
N SER A 29 -13.32 -3.19 -13.12
CA SER A 29 -12.97 -2.83 -11.74
C SER A 29 -12.73 -4.05 -10.84
N HIS A 30 -13.68 -4.99 -10.79
CA HIS A 30 -13.59 -6.15 -9.89
C HIS A 30 -12.81 -7.30 -10.51
N GLY A 31 -12.78 -7.45 -11.84
CA GLY A 31 -12.00 -8.49 -12.50
C GLY A 31 -10.55 -8.09 -12.71
N ILE A 32 -10.31 -7.10 -13.57
CA ILE A 32 -8.96 -6.68 -13.95
C ILE A 32 -8.23 -6.01 -12.78
N ILE A 33 -8.79 -4.91 -12.25
CA ILE A 33 -8.08 -4.08 -11.28
C ILE A 33 -7.90 -4.84 -9.96
N ALA A 34 -8.93 -5.49 -9.42
CA ALA A 34 -8.79 -6.25 -8.17
C ALA A 34 -7.74 -7.37 -8.26
N THR A 35 -7.70 -8.12 -9.36
CA THR A 35 -6.71 -9.19 -9.56
C THR A 35 -5.30 -8.63 -9.76
N LEU A 36 -5.18 -7.49 -10.44
CA LEU A 36 -3.91 -6.80 -10.61
C LEU A 36 -3.41 -6.23 -9.28
N THR A 37 -4.29 -5.67 -8.45
CA THR A 37 -3.99 -5.19 -7.10
C THR A 37 -3.47 -6.33 -6.23
N LEU A 38 -4.11 -7.51 -6.29
CA LEU A 38 -3.62 -8.71 -5.61
C LEU A 38 -2.22 -9.10 -6.08
N TRP A 39 -1.99 -9.13 -7.39
CA TRP A 39 -0.68 -9.45 -7.96
C TRP A 39 0.40 -8.43 -7.57
N CYS A 40 0.08 -7.13 -7.57
CA CYS A 40 0.96 -6.06 -7.12
C CYS A 40 1.31 -6.22 -5.62
N GLY A 41 0.34 -6.64 -4.80
CA GLY A 41 0.52 -6.84 -3.36
C GLY A 41 1.52 -7.93 -3.00
N VAL A 42 1.78 -8.88 -3.90
CA VAL A 42 2.79 -9.94 -3.68
C VAL A 42 4.15 -9.62 -4.32
N GLN A 43 4.30 -8.45 -4.95
CA GLN A 43 5.58 -8.05 -5.52
C GLN A 43 6.56 -7.61 -4.43
N PRO A 44 7.86 -7.97 -4.52
CA PRO A 44 8.86 -7.57 -3.52
C PRO A 44 9.01 -6.05 -3.36
N ASN A 45 8.80 -5.30 -4.45
CA ASN A 45 8.82 -3.84 -4.44
C ASN A 45 7.71 -3.28 -5.34
N ILE A 46 6.59 -2.95 -4.72
CA ILE A 46 5.39 -2.43 -5.38
C ILE A 46 5.58 -1.06 -6.04
N TRP A 47 6.58 -0.29 -5.62
CA TRP A 47 6.85 1.05 -6.16
C TRP A 47 7.73 1.02 -7.42
N SER A 48 8.33 -0.13 -7.73
CA SER A 48 9.31 -0.26 -8.80
C SER A 48 9.14 -1.58 -9.56
N ILE A 49 7.90 -1.92 -9.90
CA ILE A 49 7.61 -3.05 -10.78
C ILE A 49 8.05 -2.68 -12.21
N PRO A 50 8.87 -3.49 -12.89
CA PRO A 50 9.22 -3.24 -14.28
C PRO A 50 7.96 -3.15 -15.17
N GLU A 51 7.90 -2.15 -16.05
CA GLU A 51 6.70 -1.93 -16.89
C GLU A 51 6.35 -3.16 -17.73
N GLU A 52 7.35 -3.92 -18.18
CA GLU A 52 7.12 -5.14 -18.97
C GLU A 52 6.50 -6.26 -18.13
N ASP A 53 6.93 -6.42 -16.87
CA ASP A 53 6.34 -7.40 -15.95
C ASP A 53 4.90 -7.02 -15.60
N PHE A 54 4.65 -5.73 -15.36
CA PHE A 54 3.31 -5.20 -15.14
C PHE A 54 2.41 -5.42 -16.37
N ALA A 55 2.90 -5.12 -17.57
CA ALA A 55 2.18 -5.33 -18.82
C ALA A 55 1.89 -6.82 -19.07
N ALA A 56 2.83 -7.71 -18.77
CA ALA A 56 2.67 -9.16 -18.90
C ALA A 56 1.63 -9.73 -17.92
N ALA A 57 1.68 -9.30 -16.65
CA ALA A 57 0.68 -9.64 -15.65
C ALA A 57 -0.72 -9.16 -16.09
N LEU A 58 -0.82 -7.90 -16.50
CA LEU A 58 -2.07 -7.31 -16.98
C LEU A 58 -2.60 -8.00 -18.23
N GLN A 59 -1.74 -8.41 -19.18
CA GLN A 59 -2.14 -9.19 -20.35
C GLN A 59 -2.75 -10.53 -19.93
N THR A 60 -2.14 -11.21 -18.96
CA THR A 60 -2.60 -12.50 -18.46
C THR A 60 -3.99 -12.37 -17.84
N ILE A 61 -4.18 -11.37 -16.98
CA ILE A 61 -5.47 -11.08 -16.35
C ILE A 61 -6.52 -10.68 -17.41
N PHE A 62 -6.14 -9.83 -18.38
CA PHE A 62 -7.02 -9.40 -19.46
C PHE A 62 -7.57 -10.58 -20.27
N ASN A 63 -6.72 -11.55 -20.58
CA ASN A 63 -7.13 -12.75 -21.32
C ASN A 63 -8.10 -13.63 -20.53
N VAL A 64 -7.99 -13.65 -19.19
CA VAL A 64 -8.92 -14.38 -18.32
C VAL A 64 -10.27 -13.69 -18.25
N VAL A 65 -10.29 -12.36 -18.07
CA VAL A 65 -11.54 -11.60 -17.89
C VAL A 65 -12.27 -11.37 -19.22
N TYR A 66 -11.54 -11.21 -20.32
CA TYR A 66 -12.09 -10.94 -21.66
C TYR A 66 -11.56 -11.91 -22.72
N PRO A 67 -11.83 -13.23 -22.62
CA PRO A 67 -11.24 -14.25 -23.50
C PRO A 67 -11.63 -14.09 -24.98
N SER A 68 -12.76 -13.45 -25.26
CA SER A 68 -13.23 -13.19 -26.63
C SER A 68 -12.66 -11.92 -27.26
N VAL A 69 -11.95 -11.09 -26.50
CA VAL A 69 -11.41 -9.81 -26.96
C VAL A 69 -9.96 -9.97 -27.34
N LYS A 70 -9.67 -9.94 -28.66
CA LYS A 70 -8.30 -9.96 -29.17
C LYS A 70 -7.63 -8.61 -28.95
N TYR A 71 -6.93 -8.45 -27.84
CA TYR A 71 -6.21 -7.24 -27.50
C TYR A 71 -4.83 -7.56 -26.91
N ARG A 72 -3.82 -6.85 -27.41
CA ARG A 72 -2.46 -6.88 -26.86
C ARG A 72 -2.22 -5.66 -25.98
N VAL A 73 -2.01 -5.90 -24.69
CA VAL A 73 -1.55 -4.92 -23.72
C VAL A 73 -0.11 -4.53 -24.07
N THR A 74 0.15 -3.23 -24.10
CA THR A 74 1.49 -2.66 -24.30
C THR A 74 1.64 -1.46 -23.37
N THR A 75 2.88 -1.13 -22.97
CA THR A 75 3.20 -0.09 -21.99
C THR A 75 2.63 1.30 -22.35
N VAL A 76 2.47 1.60 -23.64
CA VAL A 76 2.00 2.91 -24.13
C VAL A 76 0.50 3.01 -24.41
N ARG A 77 -0.30 1.98 -24.12
CA ARG A 77 -1.74 1.95 -24.49
C ARG A 77 -2.67 2.12 -23.29
N SER A 78 -3.93 2.44 -23.60
CA SER A 78 -4.97 2.78 -22.61
C SER A 78 -5.13 1.76 -21.50
N VAL A 79 -5.14 0.45 -21.79
CA VAL A 79 -5.28 -0.58 -20.75
C VAL A 79 -4.15 -0.50 -19.72
N HIS A 80 -2.91 -0.39 -20.19
CA HIS A 80 -1.75 -0.27 -19.30
C HIS A 80 -1.78 1.03 -18.50
N VAL A 81 -1.99 2.16 -19.18
CA VAL A 81 -1.96 3.48 -18.54
C VAL A 81 -3.07 3.67 -17.52
N VAL A 82 -4.30 3.23 -17.85
CA VAL A 82 -5.44 3.31 -16.92
C VAL A 82 -5.25 2.36 -15.74
N ALA A 83 -4.75 1.14 -15.97
CA ALA A 83 -4.46 0.21 -14.89
C ALA A 83 -3.36 0.74 -13.96
N LEU A 84 -2.28 1.29 -14.52
CA LEU A 84 -1.21 1.91 -13.75
C LEU A 84 -1.72 3.09 -12.90
N GLN A 85 -2.61 3.91 -13.45
CA GLN A 85 -3.28 4.97 -12.70
C GLN A 85 -4.10 4.42 -11.53
N CYS A 86 -4.90 3.37 -11.74
CA CYS A 86 -5.67 2.73 -10.67
C CYS A 86 -4.75 2.15 -9.57
N ILE A 87 -3.62 1.55 -9.94
CA ILE A 87 -2.64 1.03 -8.97
C ILE A 87 -1.95 2.17 -8.20
N ALA A 88 -1.64 3.28 -8.87
CA ALA A 88 -1.10 4.47 -8.19
C ALA A 88 -2.12 5.06 -7.20
N GLU A 89 -3.40 5.12 -7.56
CA GLU A 89 -4.49 5.52 -6.68
C GLU A 89 -4.61 4.59 -5.48
N TRP A 90 -4.59 3.28 -5.68
CA TRP A 90 -4.59 2.29 -4.61
C TRP A 90 -3.39 2.44 -3.67
N CYS A 91 -2.16 2.58 -4.19
CA CYS A 91 -0.97 2.86 -3.38
C CYS A 91 -1.12 4.16 -2.58
N SER A 92 -1.71 5.21 -3.17
CA SER A 92 -1.99 6.46 -2.46
C SER A 92 -3.06 6.31 -1.37
N GLY A 93 -4.00 5.37 -1.55
CA GLY A 93 -5.04 5.03 -0.58
C GLY A 93 -4.47 4.49 0.74
N PHE A 94 -3.36 3.75 0.70
CA PHE A 94 -2.64 3.34 1.92
C PHE A 94 -2.22 4.53 2.78
N SER A 95 -1.70 5.57 2.12
CA SER A 95 -1.15 6.73 2.81
C SER A 95 -2.23 7.54 3.52
N SER A 96 -3.34 7.79 2.84
CA SER A 96 -4.47 8.53 3.41
C SER A 96 -5.17 7.71 4.51
N ALA A 97 -5.37 6.41 4.32
CA ALA A 97 -5.96 5.53 5.33
C ALA A 97 -5.07 5.41 6.57
N ALA A 98 -3.75 5.25 6.40
CA ALA A 98 -2.81 5.19 7.52
C ALA A 98 -2.87 6.46 8.37
N LEU A 99 -2.86 7.64 7.73
CA LEU A 99 -3.00 8.90 8.45
C LEU A 99 -4.34 9.03 9.17
N ALA A 100 -5.45 8.63 8.53
CA ALA A 100 -6.76 8.64 9.16
C ALA A 100 -6.82 7.72 10.40
N ILE A 101 -6.23 6.52 10.31
CA ILE A 101 -6.13 5.57 11.42
C ILE A 101 -5.30 6.16 12.58
N LEU A 102 -4.13 6.72 12.28
CA LEU A 102 -3.26 7.33 13.30
C LEU A 102 -3.92 8.55 13.94
N ILE A 103 -4.53 9.43 13.15
CA ILE A 103 -5.20 10.62 13.67
C ILE A 103 -6.39 10.22 14.55
N SER A 104 -7.17 9.22 14.14
CA SER A 104 -8.25 8.69 14.97
C SER A 104 -7.72 8.13 16.30
N PHE A 105 -6.59 7.45 16.29
CA PHE A 105 -5.96 6.93 17.51
C PHE A 105 -5.48 8.05 18.43
N PHE A 106 -4.76 9.04 17.88
CA PHE A 106 -4.26 10.16 18.67
C PHE A 106 -5.35 11.12 19.14
N ALA A 107 -6.50 11.17 18.47
CA ALA A 107 -7.64 11.98 18.89
C ALA A 107 -8.27 11.52 20.21
N ASP A 108 -8.08 10.26 20.58
CA ASP A 108 -8.57 9.72 21.85
C ASP A 108 -7.70 10.18 23.05
N PHE A 109 -6.52 10.75 22.79
CA PHE A 109 -5.68 11.34 23.82
C PHE A 109 -6.20 12.73 24.20
N GLY A 110 -6.43 12.97 25.49
CA GLY A 110 -6.79 14.30 25.99
C GLY A 110 -5.66 15.33 25.82
N CYS A 111 -5.99 16.62 25.96
CA CYS A 111 -5.08 17.76 25.76
C CYS A 111 -3.81 17.76 26.62
N ASP A 112 -3.77 16.94 27.68
CA ASP A 112 -2.63 16.86 28.61
C ASP A 112 -1.55 15.87 28.14
N ASN A 113 -1.81 15.09 27.09
CA ASN A 113 -0.86 14.12 26.57
C ASN A 113 0.10 14.75 25.57
N ASP A 114 1.39 14.43 25.73
CA ASP A 114 2.42 14.78 24.76
C ASP A 114 2.35 13.80 23.57
N ILE A 115 1.52 14.15 22.57
CA ILE A 115 1.32 13.36 21.35
C ILE A 115 2.66 13.04 20.65
N PRO A 116 3.58 14.01 20.44
CA PRO A 116 4.91 13.73 19.91
C PRO A 116 5.70 12.69 20.73
N ALA A 117 5.63 12.73 22.07
CA ALA A 117 6.29 11.73 22.91
C ALA A 117 5.70 10.32 22.74
N VAL A 118 4.37 10.20 22.67
CA VAL A 118 3.71 8.91 22.40
C VAL A 118 4.06 8.39 21.01
N ALA A 119 4.07 9.26 19.99
CA ALA A 119 4.50 8.90 18.64
C ALA A 119 5.97 8.44 18.59
N THR A 120 6.85 9.12 19.34
CA THR A 120 8.25 8.71 19.50
C THR A 120 8.36 7.31 20.11
N HIS A 121 7.54 7.00 21.10
CA HIS A 121 7.49 5.66 21.71
C HIS A 121 7.02 4.61 20.70
N LEU A 122 6.00 4.91 19.87
CA LEU A 122 5.55 4.01 18.81
C LEU A 122 6.62 3.73 17.75
N LEU A 123 7.50 4.69 17.43
CA LEU A 123 8.62 4.45 16.50
C LEU A 123 9.69 3.52 17.10
N LYS A 124 9.87 3.57 18.42
CA LYS A 124 10.86 2.73 19.11
C LYS A 124 10.49 1.26 18.95
N ASN A 125 11.45 0.44 18.52
CA ASN A 125 11.29 -1.00 18.31
C ASN A 125 10.09 -1.38 17.41
N TYR A 126 9.68 -0.48 16.52
CA TYR A 126 8.50 -0.66 15.68
C TYR A 126 7.22 -0.92 16.47
N GLY A 127 7.01 -0.23 17.60
CA GLY A 127 5.78 -0.33 18.42
C GLY A 127 4.50 -0.18 17.60
N PHE A 128 4.50 0.65 16.55
CA PHE A 128 3.37 0.76 15.60
C PHE A 128 3.05 -0.52 14.79
N LEU A 129 3.92 -1.54 14.82
CA LEU A 129 3.74 -2.86 14.21
C LEU A 129 3.55 -3.99 15.24
N GLN A 130 3.71 -3.71 16.53
CA GLN A 130 3.52 -4.69 17.60
C GLN A 130 2.04 -4.84 17.94
N ASP A 131 1.64 -6.05 18.36
CA ASP A 131 0.34 -6.27 19.00
C ASP A 131 0.20 -5.41 20.26
N ASP A 132 1.23 -5.43 21.11
CA ASP A 132 1.39 -4.56 22.28
C ASP A 132 2.65 -3.68 22.12
N PRO A 133 2.51 -2.36 21.94
CA PRO A 133 3.66 -1.45 21.83
C PRO A 133 4.45 -1.29 23.14
N ASP A 134 3.85 -1.59 24.30
CA ASP A 134 4.49 -1.47 25.61
C ASP A 134 5.28 -2.74 26.00
N ASP A 135 4.93 -3.89 25.42
CA ASP A 135 5.65 -5.17 25.54
C ASP A 135 6.07 -5.73 24.17
N PRO A 136 7.07 -5.12 23.51
CA PRO A 136 7.47 -5.50 22.16
C PRO A 136 8.09 -6.89 22.12
N SER A 137 7.48 -7.79 21.35
CA SER A 137 7.96 -9.16 21.17
C SER A 137 8.19 -9.48 19.69
N PRO A 138 9.30 -10.17 19.33
CA PRO A 138 9.51 -10.64 17.96
C PRO A 138 8.38 -11.53 17.44
N ASP A 139 7.68 -12.26 18.31
CA ASP A 139 6.58 -13.16 17.94
C ASP A 139 5.27 -12.40 17.66
N CYS A 140 5.15 -11.15 18.13
CA CYS A 140 3.97 -10.31 17.99
C CYS A 140 4.15 -9.19 16.95
N LEU A 141 5.27 -9.21 16.21
CA LEU A 141 5.56 -8.23 15.17
C LEU A 141 4.63 -8.43 13.95
N PHE A 142 4.19 -7.32 13.34
CA PHE A 142 3.20 -7.26 12.26
C PHE A 142 1.79 -7.69 12.67
N GLN A 143 1.47 -7.62 13.96
CA GLN A 143 0.14 -7.92 14.50
C GLN A 143 -0.57 -6.67 15.04
N SER A 144 0.00 -5.47 14.84
CA SER A 144 -0.63 -4.25 15.35
C SER A 144 -2.03 -4.01 14.79
N VAL A 145 -2.89 -3.46 15.63
CA VAL A 145 -4.22 -3.01 15.25
C VAL A 145 -4.18 -1.99 14.10
N PHE A 146 -3.11 -1.17 14.02
CA PHE A 146 -2.93 -0.19 12.94
C PHE A 146 -2.72 -0.90 11.60
N LEU A 147 -1.82 -1.87 11.55
CA LEU A 147 -1.51 -2.62 10.34
C LEU A 147 -2.71 -3.44 9.87
N ILE A 148 -3.37 -4.14 10.79
CA ILE A 148 -4.54 -4.97 10.48
C ILE A 148 -5.68 -4.10 9.94
N LYS A 149 -6.01 -2.97 10.60
CA LYS A 149 -7.03 -2.04 10.13
C LYS A 149 -6.68 -1.47 8.76
N LEU A 150 -5.41 -1.09 8.55
CA LEU A 150 -4.95 -0.55 7.29
C LEU A 150 -5.13 -1.57 6.15
N LEU A 151 -4.57 -2.78 6.30
CA LEU A 151 -4.69 -3.85 5.30
C LEU A 151 -6.16 -4.21 5.00
N ALA A 152 -7.01 -4.28 6.02
CA ALA A 152 -8.43 -4.55 5.85
C ALA A 152 -9.14 -3.45 5.05
N SER A 153 -8.85 -2.19 5.35
CA SER A 153 -9.54 -1.03 4.76
C SER A 153 -9.04 -0.63 3.37
N THR A 154 -7.84 -1.05 2.96
CA THR A 154 -7.25 -0.64 1.67
C THR A 154 -6.91 -1.79 0.74
N HIS A 155 -6.42 -2.92 1.26
CA HIS A 155 -6.03 -4.03 0.38
C HIS A 155 -7.16 -5.04 0.24
N LEU A 156 -7.67 -5.54 1.36
CA LEU A 156 -8.68 -6.60 1.34
C LEU A 156 -9.98 -6.12 0.70
N SER A 157 -10.35 -4.84 0.86
CA SER A 157 -11.48 -4.21 0.17
C SER A 157 -11.29 -4.17 -1.36
N ASP A 158 -10.07 -3.90 -1.81
CA ASP A 158 -9.78 -3.59 -3.22
C ASP A 158 -9.51 -4.83 -4.05
N ILE A 159 -9.19 -5.95 -3.42
CA ILE A 159 -9.09 -7.26 -4.08
C ILE A 159 -10.44 -8.00 -4.13
N ILE A 160 -11.53 -7.41 -3.62
CA ILE A 160 -12.86 -8.02 -3.72
C ILE A 160 -13.26 -8.18 -5.19
N GLY A 161 -13.63 -9.41 -5.55
CA GLY A 161 -14.05 -9.77 -6.90
C GLY A 161 -12.93 -10.22 -7.83
N PHE A 162 -11.70 -10.40 -7.31
CA PHE A 162 -10.59 -10.99 -8.04
C PHE A 162 -11.00 -12.25 -8.82
N VAL A 163 -10.32 -12.51 -9.93
CA VAL A 163 -10.52 -13.70 -10.75
C VAL A 163 -9.37 -14.68 -10.58
N GLU A 164 -9.65 -15.98 -10.68
CA GLU A 164 -8.62 -17.01 -10.66
C GLU A 164 -7.80 -16.98 -11.95
N VAL A 165 -6.50 -16.76 -11.82
CA VAL A 165 -5.56 -16.78 -12.94
C VAL A 165 -4.85 -18.13 -12.97
N PRO A 166 -4.98 -18.90 -14.07
CA PRO A 166 -4.30 -20.19 -14.19
C PRO A 166 -2.79 -20.08 -13.93
N GLY A 167 -2.28 -20.94 -13.06
CA GLY A 167 -0.86 -21.00 -12.70
C GLY A 167 -0.42 -20.04 -11.59
N TRP A 168 -1.25 -19.07 -11.17
CA TRP A 168 -0.89 -18.09 -10.14
C TRP A 168 -1.27 -18.50 -8.73
N LYS A 169 -2.01 -19.61 -8.55
CA LYS A 169 -2.53 -20.05 -7.25
C LYS A 169 -3.26 -18.92 -6.51
N THR A 170 -4.08 -18.16 -7.23
CA THR A 170 -4.67 -16.89 -6.78
C THR A 170 -5.33 -16.96 -5.41
N ARG A 171 -6.00 -18.06 -5.08
CA ARG A 171 -6.60 -18.26 -3.74
C ARG A 171 -5.56 -18.23 -2.62
N GLU A 172 -4.41 -18.88 -2.80
CA GLU A 172 -3.35 -18.87 -1.79
C GLU A 172 -2.84 -17.44 -1.55
N LEU A 173 -2.70 -16.65 -2.62
CA LEU A 173 -2.27 -15.25 -2.53
C LEU A 173 -3.27 -14.40 -1.72
N VAL A 174 -4.57 -14.60 -1.94
CA VAL A 174 -5.63 -13.90 -1.18
C VAL A 174 -5.61 -14.27 0.30
N PHE A 175 -5.24 -15.51 0.63
CA PHE A 175 -5.03 -15.94 2.02
C PHE A 175 -3.68 -15.48 2.60
N GLY A 176 -2.99 -14.56 1.94
CA GLY A 176 -1.78 -13.91 2.46
C GLY A 176 -0.47 -14.61 2.07
N LYS A 177 -0.51 -15.63 1.20
CA LYS A 177 0.72 -16.23 0.68
C LYS A 177 1.50 -15.20 -0.11
N ASP A 178 2.78 -15.07 0.19
CA ASP A 178 3.71 -14.13 -0.44
C ASP A 178 3.29 -12.64 -0.30
N ALA A 179 2.45 -12.31 0.67
CA ALA A 179 1.95 -10.95 0.94
C ALA A 179 3.00 -9.98 1.51
N ALA A 180 4.30 -10.29 1.34
CA ALA A 180 5.38 -9.48 1.88
C ALA A 180 5.39 -8.05 1.31
N GLY A 181 5.04 -7.88 0.03
CA GLY A 181 4.96 -6.58 -0.62
C GLY A 181 3.91 -5.66 0.02
N VAL A 182 2.69 -6.16 0.22
CA VAL A 182 1.59 -5.38 0.78
C VAL A 182 1.80 -5.07 2.27
N ILE A 183 2.36 -6.00 3.03
CA ILE A 183 2.74 -5.75 4.43
C ILE A 183 3.84 -4.68 4.49
N ALA A 184 4.82 -4.73 3.59
CA ALA A 184 5.90 -3.76 3.56
C ALA A 184 5.42 -2.34 3.24
N ILE A 185 4.54 -2.13 2.24
CA ILE A 185 3.98 -0.80 1.96
C ILE A 185 3.11 -0.30 3.11
N ALA A 186 2.23 -1.15 3.66
CA ALA A 186 1.37 -0.78 4.79
C ALA A 186 2.19 -0.35 6.01
N SER A 187 3.22 -1.11 6.35
CA SER A 187 4.13 -0.79 7.44
C SER A 187 4.94 0.48 7.15
N THR A 188 5.38 0.68 5.90
CA THR A 188 6.12 1.89 5.50
C THR A 188 5.27 3.14 5.69
N VAL A 189 4.02 3.13 5.21
CA VAL A 189 3.16 4.31 5.32
C VAL A 189 2.77 4.62 6.77
N LEU A 190 2.68 3.59 7.62
CA LEU A 190 2.49 3.77 9.08
C LEU A 190 3.72 4.41 9.70
N GLU A 191 4.93 3.91 9.40
CA GLU A 191 6.18 4.50 9.89
C GLU A 191 6.29 5.98 9.50
N CYS A 192 6.05 6.31 8.23
CA CYS A 192 6.00 7.69 7.75
C CYS A 192 4.97 8.53 8.50
N GLY A 193 3.76 8.00 8.72
CA GLY A 193 2.70 8.70 9.42
C GLY A 193 3.05 9.01 10.86
N VAL A 194 3.63 8.05 11.59
CA VAL A 194 4.10 8.25 12.97
C VAL A 194 5.28 9.22 13.00
N GLN A 195 6.19 9.16 12.03
CA GLN A 195 7.29 10.12 11.87
C GLN A 195 6.77 11.55 11.67
N PHE A 196 5.76 11.75 10.83
CA PHE A 196 5.16 13.07 10.61
C PHE A 196 4.54 13.65 11.88
N ILE A 197 3.96 12.81 12.73
CA ILE A 197 3.38 13.25 14.01
C ILE A 197 4.49 13.56 15.01
N THR A 198 5.50 12.68 15.09
CA THR A 198 6.68 12.84 15.97
C THR A 198 7.40 14.16 15.70
N ASP A 199 7.65 14.48 14.43
CA ASP A 199 8.39 15.67 14.03
C ASP A 199 7.51 16.93 13.98
N GLY A 200 6.22 16.83 14.36
CA GLY A 200 5.25 17.94 14.29
C GLY A 200 4.91 18.39 12.87
N THR A 201 5.26 17.61 11.84
CA THR A 201 4.86 17.86 10.45
C THR A 201 3.34 17.82 10.30
N ILE A 202 2.68 16.97 11.08
CA ILE A 202 1.23 16.93 11.26
C ILE A 202 0.94 17.15 12.75
N SER A 203 0.35 18.30 13.11
CA SER A 203 -0.24 18.49 14.44
C SER A 203 -1.65 17.89 14.46
N ILE A 204 -1.87 16.95 15.37
CA ILE A 204 -3.18 16.32 15.55
C ILE A 204 -4.19 17.34 16.06
N GLU A 205 -3.76 18.20 16.97
CA GLU A 205 -4.58 19.26 17.57
C GLU A 205 -5.07 20.24 16.51
N GLU A 206 -4.20 20.68 15.59
CA GLU A 206 -4.57 21.54 14.48
C GLU A 206 -5.56 20.84 13.53
N VAL A 207 -5.33 19.56 13.22
CA VAL A 207 -6.22 18.77 12.37
C VAL A 207 -7.61 18.67 13.01
N LEU A 208 -7.69 18.35 14.31
CA LEU A 208 -8.96 18.27 15.04
C LEU A 208 -9.67 19.63 15.13
N ALA A 209 -8.92 20.70 15.40
CA ALA A 209 -9.47 22.05 15.44
C ALA A 209 -10.09 22.47 14.09
N GLU A 210 -9.45 22.12 12.98
CA GLU A 210 -9.98 22.39 11.64
C GLU A 210 -11.22 21.54 11.32
N MET A 211 -11.26 20.28 11.77
CA MET A 211 -12.45 19.43 11.64
C MET A 211 -13.66 19.99 12.38
N VAL A 212 -13.45 20.55 13.59
CA VAL A 212 -14.52 21.22 14.35
C VAL A 212 -15.01 22.50 13.65
N LYS A 213 -14.10 23.27 13.05
CA LYS A 213 -14.46 24.50 12.30
C LYS A 213 -15.19 24.20 10.99
N SER A 214 -15.03 23.02 10.42
CA SER A 214 -15.62 22.66 9.13
C SER A 214 -16.14 21.21 9.11
N PRO A 215 -17.22 20.93 9.87
CA PRO A 215 -17.73 19.56 10.08
C PRO A 215 -18.29 18.92 8.81
N GLU A 216 -18.71 19.73 7.83
CA GLU A 216 -19.18 19.24 6.52
C GLU A 216 -18.05 19.05 5.49
N SER A 217 -16.82 19.48 5.82
CA SER A 217 -15.69 19.32 4.90
C SER A 217 -15.02 17.97 5.08
N LYS A 218 -14.63 17.34 3.96
CA LYS A 218 -13.73 16.18 4.00
C LYS A 218 -12.45 16.57 4.73
N MET A 219 -11.98 15.70 5.62
CA MET A 219 -10.71 15.84 6.31
C MET A 219 -9.60 16.20 5.32
N LYS A 220 -8.99 17.38 5.50
CA LYS A 220 -7.90 17.88 4.66
C LYS A 220 -6.63 17.93 5.49
N ILE A 221 -5.85 16.87 5.44
CA ILE A 221 -4.48 16.88 5.97
C ILE A 221 -3.64 17.71 5.02
N LYS A 222 -3.17 18.87 5.47
CA LYS A 222 -2.26 19.72 4.71
C LYS A 222 -0.84 19.40 5.12
N LEU A 223 -0.11 18.70 4.25
CA LEU A 223 1.33 18.53 4.43
C LEU A 223 2.04 19.88 4.18
N PRO A 224 3.14 20.17 4.89
CA PRO A 224 3.91 21.38 4.68
C PRO A 224 4.39 21.50 3.23
N ARG A 225 4.44 22.74 2.74
CA ARG A 225 5.02 23.04 1.43
C ARG A 225 6.47 23.44 1.61
N VAL A 226 7.36 22.82 0.85
CA VAL A 226 8.78 23.16 0.82
C VAL A 226 9.08 23.91 -0.47
N LEU A 227 9.76 25.04 -0.34
CA LEU A 227 10.26 25.80 -1.48
C LEU A 227 11.41 25.04 -2.15
N ASN A 228 11.21 24.64 -3.40
CA ASN A 228 12.29 24.11 -4.21
C ASN A 228 13.17 25.28 -4.70
N LYS A 229 14.39 25.38 -4.17
CA LYS A 229 15.33 26.47 -4.52
C LYS A 229 15.71 26.52 -6.00
N ALA A 230 15.67 25.39 -6.71
CA ALA A 230 16.03 25.32 -8.13
C ALA A 230 14.90 25.79 -9.05
N THR A 231 13.63 25.53 -8.68
CA THR A 231 12.47 25.89 -9.50
C THR A 231 11.73 27.14 -9.00
N GLY A 232 12.03 27.59 -7.78
CA GLY A 232 11.32 28.68 -7.11
C GLY A 232 9.86 28.34 -6.76
N ARG A 233 9.43 27.07 -6.94
CA ARG A 233 8.06 26.63 -6.67
C ARG A 233 7.98 25.91 -5.34
N GLU A 234 6.93 26.23 -4.60
CA GLU A 234 6.52 25.45 -3.44
C GLU A 234 5.92 24.12 -3.87
N SER A 235 6.29 23.04 -3.19
CA SER A 235 5.73 21.71 -3.43
C SER A 235 5.63 20.90 -2.14
N THR A 236 4.67 19.98 -2.07
CA THR A 236 4.60 18.95 -1.03
C THR A 236 5.41 17.70 -1.39
N LEU A 237 6.18 17.76 -2.49
CA LEU A 237 6.93 16.63 -3.05
C LEU A 237 7.79 15.87 -2.02
N PRO A 238 8.48 16.52 -1.06
CA PRO A 238 9.27 15.80 -0.05
C PRO A 238 8.44 14.89 0.87
N TYR A 239 7.16 15.21 1.06
CA TYR A 239 6.25 14.48 1.94
C TYR A 239 5.32 13.54 1.16
N GLN A 240 5.46 13.48 -0.17
CA GLN A 240 4.71 12.52 -0.96
C GLN A 240 5.26 11.11 -0.74
N PHE A 241 4.35 10.14 -0.69
CA PHE A 241 4.68 8.72 -0.61
C PHE A 241 5.19 8.25 -1.97
N LEU A 242 6.48 8.51 -2.22
CA LEU A 242 7.20 8.14 -3.43
C LEU A 242 8.43 7.30 -3.07
N SER A 243 8.83 6.41 -3.98
CA SER A 243 10.06 5.60 -3.86
C SER A 243 11.30 6.45 -3.56
N THR A 244 11.41 7.63 -4.16
CA THR A 244 12.54 8.54 -3.95
C THR A 244 12.63 9.08 -2.52
N ASN A 245 11.51 9.17 -1.81
CA ASN A 245 11.45 9.71 -0.47
C ASN A 245 11.47 8.60 0.59
N TRP A 246 10.84 7.45 0.30
CA TRP A 246 10.55 6.40 1.30
C TRP A 246 11.02 5.00 0.91
N GLY A 247 11.64 4.84 -0.27
CA GLY A 247 12.14 3.55 -0.73
C GLY A 247 13.19 2.93 0.21
N GLY A 248 13.96 3.76 0.93
CA GLY A 248 14.88 3.30 1.96
C GLY A 248 14.17 2.63 3.15
N ILE A 249 13.07 3.21 3.63
CA ILE A 249 12.25 2.65 4.72
C ILE A 249 11.61 1.35 4.25
N LEU A 250 11.01 1.33 3.06
CA LEU A 250 10.42 0.12 2.48
C LEU A 250 11.42 -1.04 2.42
N GLN A 251 12.66 -0.77 1.99
CA GLN A 251 13.70 -1.79 1.97
C GLN A 251 14.09 -2.27 3.38
N SER A 252 14.11 -1.36 4.37
CA SER A 252 14.39 -1.71 5.76
C SER A 252 13.32 -2.63 6.34
N ILE A 253 12.05 -2.25 6.19
CA ILE A 253 10.90 -3.05 6.61
C ILE A 253 10.86 -4.37 5.84
N GLY A 254 11.14 -4.37 4.53
CA GLY A 254 11.23 -5.60 3.75
C GLY A 254 12.27 -6.58 4.29
N ARG A 255 13.44 -6.08 4.73
CA ARG A 255 14.46 -6.91 5.39
C ARG A 255 13.99 -7.41 6.76
N LEU A 256 13.30 -6.57 7.53
CA LEU A 256 12.73 -6.97 8.83
C LEU A 256 11.70 -8.09 8.66
N LEU A 257 10.80 -7.95 7.67
CA LEU A 257 9.77 -8.93 7.37
C LEU A 257 10.34 -10.27 6.89
N LEU A 258 11.38 -10.25 6.04
CA LEU A 258 12.07 -11.47 5.62
C LEU A 258 12.70 -12.21 6.81
N ARG A 259 13.28 -11.47 7.78
CA ARG A 259 13.81 -12.07 9.01
C ARG A 259 12.69 -12.66 9.87
N TYR A 260 11.58 -11.95 10.02
CA TYR A 260 10.42 -12.42 10.77
C TYR A 260 9.85 -13.72 10.18
N ILE A 261 9.60 -13.76 8.86
CA ILE A 261 9.11 -14.96 8.16
C ILE A 261 10.09 -16.12 8.33
N HIS A 262 11.40 -15.87 8.22
CA HIS A 262 12.41 -16.90 8.43
C HIS A 262 12.40 -17.47 9.85
N LEU A 263 12.29 -16.61 10.87
CA LEU A 263 12.19 -17.02 12.27
C LEU A 263 10.91 -17.82 12.54
N GLN A 264 9.77 -17.39 12.02
CA GLN A 264 8.50 -18.13 12.15
C GLN A 264 8.58 -19.52 11.50
N HIS A 265 9.24 -19.64 10.34
CA HIS A 265 9.48 -20.94 9.70
C HIS A 265 10.39 -21.87 10.52
N ILE A 266 11.44 -21.33 11.16
CA ILE A 266 12.33 -22.12 12.05
C ILE A 266 11.56 -22.57 13.30
N CYS A 267 10.82 -21.67 13.94
CA CYS A 267 10.05 -21.97 15.15
C CYS A 267 8.87 -22.93 14.90
N SER A 268 8.32 -22.95 13.68
CA SER A 268 7.23 -23.85 13.28
C SER A 268 7.70 -25.23 12.80
N CYS A 269 9.02 -25.48 12.74
CA CYS A 269 9.55 -26.81 12.40
C CYS A 269 9.36 -27.78 13.58
N PRO A 270 8.75 -28.97 13.38
CA PRO A 270 8.47 -29.94 14.45
C PRO A 270 9.71 -30.39 15.23
N VAL A 271 10.89 -30.32 14.60
CA VAL A 271 12.18 -30.74 15.18
C VAL A 271 12.64 -29.81 16.32
N HIS A 272 12.11 -28.59 16.42
CA HIS A 272 12.53 -27.60 17.43
C HIS A 272 11.49 -27.32 18.53
N GLN A 273 10.28 -27.89 18.46
CA GLN A 273 9.29 -27.73 19.53
C GLN A 273 9.68 -28.46 20.83
N ASP A 274 10.58 -29.44 20.77
CA ASP A 274 11.09 -30.16 21.95
C ASP A 274 12.18 -29.40 22.73
N CYS A 275 12.68 -28.26 22.26
CA CYS A 275 13.72 -27.48 22.96
C CYS A 275 13.19 -26.31 23.79
N LYS A 276 11.87 -26.02 23.78
CA LYS A 276 11.30 -24.90 24.55
C LYS A 276 10.96 -25.24 26.01
N SER A 277 11.20 -26.47 26.48
CA SER A 277 10.90 -26.89 27.85
C SER A 277 12.10 -26.85 28.82
N SER A 278 13.26 -26.34 28.42
CA SER A 278 14.48 -26.40 29.23
C SER A 278 15.21 -25.07 29.42
N TRP A 279 14.51 -23.96 29.59
CA TRP A 279 15.09 -22.72 30.14
C TRP A 279 14.03 -22.01 31.00
N TRP A 280 13.95 -22.43 32.27
CA TRP A 280 13.48 -21.60 33.37
C TRP A 280 14.55 -20.56 33.70
#